data_AF-A0ABD5DWV1-F1
#
_entry.id   AF-A0ABD5DWV1-F1
#
_cell.length_a   1.000
_cell.length_b   1.000
_cell.length_c   1.000
_cell.angle_alpha   90.00
_cell.angle_beta   90.00
_cell.angle_gamma   90.00
#
_symmetry.space_group_name_H-M   'P 1'
#
loop_
_entity.id
_entity.type
_entity.pdbx_description
1 polymer ?
#
loop_
_entity_poly.entity_id
_entity_poly.type
_entity_poly.pdbx_seq_one_letter_code
_entity_poly.pdbx_strand_id
1 'polypeptide(L)' 'MIQNETIEVSPVQQQDYTQWLEYWVAYQNFYQVNLPLHITKMTWDRFFDEKEPIYCAVAKNKERILGFVTYM' A
#
# COMPACT_ATOMS: atom_id res chain seq x y z
N MET A 1 -16.60 -21.76 17.57
CA MET A 1 -16.76 -20.30 17.63
C MET A 1 -15.96 -19.71 16.48
N ILE A 2 -16.59 -18.98 15.56
CA ILE A 2 -15.87 -18.27 14.50
C ILE A 2 -15.28 -17.03 15.18
N GLN A 3 -13.95 -16.93 15.25
CA GLN A 3 -13.31 -15.68 15.65
C GLN A 3 -13.45 -14.72 14.47
N ASN A 4 -14.19 -13.64 14.66
CA ASN A 4 -14.15 -12.53 13.71
C ASN A 4 -12.81 -11.84 13.87
N GLU A 5 -11.94 -11.97 12.87
CA GLU A 5 -10.69 -11.22 12.84
C GLU A 5 -11.00 -9.76 12.46
N THR A 6 -10.55 -8.82 13.29
CA THR A 6 -10.70 -7.40 13.03
C THR A 6 -9.77 -6.99 11.89
N ILE A 7 -10.32 -6.30 10.89
CA ILE A 7 -9.57 -5.63 9.85
C ILE A 7 -9.62 -4.13 10.12
N GLU A 8 -8.46 -3.51 10.22
CA GLU A 8 -8.33 -2.07 10.46
C GLU A 8 -7.72 -1.40 9.25
N VAL A 9 -8.21 -0.20 8.92
CA VAL A 9 -7.63 0.64 7.86
C VAL A 9 -6.86 1.77 8.51
N SER A 10 -5.58 1.89 8.19
CA SER A 10 -4.70 2.94 8.71
C SER A 10 -3.72 3.43 7.63
N PRO A 11 -3.15 4.64 7.76
CA PRO A 11 -2.08 5.11 6.88
C PRO A 11 -0.92 4.10 6.83
N VAL A 12 -0.29 3.97 5.66
CA VAL A 12 0.90 3.12 5.51
C VAL A 12 2.04 3.60 6.40
N GLN A 13 2.85 2.65 6.90
CA GLN A 13 4.09 2.91 7.63
C GLN A 13 5.29 2.45 6.81
N GLN A 14 6.49 2.94 7.12
CA GLN A 14 7.69 2.60 6.34
C GLN A 14 7.96 1.09 6.30
N GLN A 15 7.69 0.35 7.38
CA GLN A 15 7.88 -1.11 7.40
C GLN A 15 6.90 -1.89 6.49
N ASP A 16 5.82 -1.25 6.04
CA ASP A 16 4.81 -1.89 5.19
C ASP A 16 5.27 -2.05 3.73
N TYR A 17 6.39 -1.44 3.34
CA TYR A 17 6.86 -1.37 1.95
C TYR A 17 6.83 -2.72 1.23
N THR A 18 7.39 -3.77 1.84
CA THR A 18 7.49 -5.09 1.20
C THR A 18 6.11 -5.68 0.92
N GLN A 19 5.19 -5.63 1.88
CA GLN A 19 3.84 -6.17 1.70
C GLN A 19 3.00 -5.28 0.77
N TRP A 20 3.14 -3.95 0.86
CA TRP A 20 2.49 -3.03 -0.08
C TRP A 20 2.97 -3.26 -1.52
N LEU A 21 4.27 -3.51 -1.73
CA LEU A 21 4.86 -3.75 -3.04
C LEU A 21 4.23 -4.96 -3.75
N GLU A 22 3.90 -6.02 -3.00
CA GLU A 22 3.21 -7.20 -3.54
C GLU A 22 1.87 -6.82 -4.18
N TYR A 23 1.04 -6.04 -3.47
CA TYR A 23 -0.24 -5.57 -3.99
C TYR A 23 -0.07 -4.52 -5.11
N TRP A 24 0.92 -3.64 -4.99
CA TRP A 24 1.23 -2.64 -6.02
C TRP A 24 1.64 -3.27 -7.35
N VAL A 25 2.47 -4.31 -7.31
CA VAL A 25 2.84 -5.11 -8.50
C VAL A 25 1.64 -5.88 -9.05
N ALA A 26 0.81 -6.47 -8.18
CA ALA A 26 -0.42 -7.13 -8.61
C ALA A 26 -1.40 -6.16 -9.30
N TYR A 27 -1.56 -4.94 -8.78
CA TYR A 27 -2.35 -3.87 -9.38
C TYR A 27 -1.82 -3.48 -10.77
N GLN A 28 -0.51 -3.29 -10.90
CA GLN A 28 0.15 -3.04 -12.18
C GLN A 28 -0.10 -4.18 -13.19
N ASN A 29 0.09 -5.43 -12.77
CA ASN A 29 -0.15 -6.61 -13.60
C ASN A 29 -1.60 -6.70 -14.06
N PHE A 30 -2.57 -6.42 -13.18
CA PHE A 30 -4.00 -6.40 -13.52
C PHE A 30 -4.29 -5.37 -14.63
N TYR A 31 -3.71 -4.18 -14.54
CA TYR A 31 -3.84 -3.14 -15.57
C TYR A 31 -2.85 -3.29 -16.74
N GLN A 32 -2.04 -4.35 -16.77
CA GLN A 32 -1.01 -4.61 -17.79
C GLN A 32 -0.02 -3.45 -17.95
N VAL A 33 0.29 -2.77 -16.84
CA VAL A 33 1.30 -1.71 -16.76
C VAL A 33 2.58 -2.30 -16.17
N ASN A 34 3.73 -1.87 -16.65
CA ASN A 34 5.03 -2.20 -16.07
C ASN A 34 5.79 -0.90 -15.77
N LEU A 35 5.77 -0.48 -14.50
CA LEU A 35 6.51 0.71 -14.07
C LEU A 35 7.96 0.34 -13.74
N PRO A 36 8.93 1.17 -14.16
CA PRO A 36 10.30 1.04 -13.66
C PRO A 36 10.37 1.09 -12.14
N LEU A 37 11.29 0.35 -11.54
CA LEU A 37 11.46 0.29 -10.08
C LEU A 37 11.61 1.66 -9.41
N HIS A 38 12.28 2.62 -10.07
CA HIS A 38 12.45 3.96 -9.53
C HIS A 38 11.13 4.73 -9.40
N ILE A 39 10.14 4.47 -10.27
CA ILE A 39 8.80 5.06 -10.17
C ILE A 39 8.06 4.47 -8.97
N THR A 40 8.12 3.16 -8.78
CA THR A 40 7.54 2.50 -7.60
C THR A 40 8.13 3.05 -6.31
N LYS A 41 9.46 3.24 -6.25
CA LYS A 41 10.13 3.82 -5.09
C LYS A 41 9.73 5.27 -4.85
N MET A 42 9.69 6.09 -5.91
CA MET A 42 9.24 7.47 -5.82
C MET A 42 7.78 7.58 -5.34
N THR A 43 6.88 6.74 -5.87
CA THR A 43 5.48 6.68 -5.42
C THR A 43 5.38 6.38 -3.92
N TRP A 44 6.17 5.43 -3.44
CA TRP A 44 6.23 5.09 -2.02
C TRP A 44 6.73 6.26 -1.17
N ASP A 45 7.84 6.89 -1.56
CA ASP A 45 8.46 7.98 -0.82
C ASP A 45 7.50 9.18 -0.69
N ARG A 46 6.71 9.47 -1.74
CA ARG A 46 5.73 10.57 -1.75
C ARG A 46 4.63 10.41 -0.69
N PHE A 47 4.28 9.20 -0.26
CA PHE A 47 3.28 9.00 0.79
C PHE A 47 3.69 9.58 2.15
N PHE A 48 4.98 9.87 2.33
CA PHE A 48 5.56 10.40 3.57
C PHE A 48 6.09 11.83 3.42
N ASP A 49 5.93 12.46 2.24
CA ASP A 49 6.30 13.85 2.03
C ASP A 49 5.10 14.77 2.29
N GLU A 50 5.18 15.60 3.33
CA GLU A 50 4.12 16.55 3.70
C GLU A 50 3.78 17.57 2.60
N LYS A 51 4.67 17.77 1.63
CA LYS A 51 4.47 18.70 0.50
C LYS A 51 3.71 18.06 -0.66
N GLU A 52 3.58 16.74 -0.66
CA GLU A 52 2.91 15.97 -1.70
C GLU A 52 1.50 15.59 -1.22
N PRO A 53 0.43 16.05 -1.90
CA PRO A 53 -0.94 15.71 -1.50
C PRO A 53 -1.32 14.31 -2.03
N ILE A 54 -0.50 13.30 -1.78
CA ILE A 54 -0.80 11.92 -2.15
C ILE A 54 -0.55 11.02 -0.95
N TYR A 55 -1.55 10.21 -0.63
CA TYR A 55 -1.57 9.41 0.58
C TYR A 55 -1.87 7.96 0.24
N CYS A 56 -1.49 7.06 1.15
CA CYS A 56 -1.79 5.66 1.05
C CYS A 56 -2.27 5.12 2.39
N ALA A 57 -3.34 4.32 2.37
CA ALA A 57 -3.82 3.57 3.52
C ALA A 57 -3.86 2.08 3.17
N VAL A 58 -3.70 1.23 4.18
CA VAL A 58 -3.71 -0.22 4.05
C VAL A 58 -4.75 -0.83 4.98
N ALA A 59 -5.43 -1.87 4.49
CA ALA A 59 -6.25 -2.74 5.31
C ALA A 59 -5.34 -3.80 5.95
N LYS A 60 -5.32 -3.87 7.28
CA LYS A 60 -4.48 -4.80 8.04
C LYS A 60 -5.30 -5.73 8.90
N ASN A 61 -4.89 -6.99 8.93
CA ASN A 61 -5.27 -7.96 9.96
C ASN A 61 -3.99 -8.32 10.72
N LYS A 62 -3.88 -7.82 11.96
CA LYS A 62 -2.61 -7.78 12.70
C LYS A 62 -1.54 -7.10 11.86
N GLU A 63 -0.40 -7.77 11.62
CA GLU A 63 0.70 -7.24 10.80
C GLU A 63 0.54 -7.55 9.30
N ARG A 64 -0.51 -8.27 8.90
CA ARG A 64 -0.70 -8.69 7.51
C ARG A 64 -1.52 -7.65 6.75
N ILE A 65 -0.97 -7.13 5.66
CA ILE A 65 -1.70 -6.28 4.72
C ILE A 65 -2.57 -7.14 3.81
N LEU A 66 -3.82 -6.71 3.65
CA LEU A 66 -4.86 -7.35 2.84
C LEU A 66 -5.24 -6.54 1.60
N GLY A 67 -4.75 -5.30 1.51
CA GLY A 67 -5.00 -4.40 0.39
C GLY A 67 -4.54 -2.98 0.72
N PHE A 68 -4.52 -2.13 -0.30
CA PHE A 68 -4.17 -0.73 -0.16
C PHE A 68 -5.12 0.16 -0.97
N VAL A 69 -5.14 1.44 -0.62
CA VAL A 69 -5.78 2.50 -1.38
C VAL A 69 -4.83 3.69 -1.46
N THR A 70 -4.69 4.27 -2.65
CA THR A 70 -3.96 5.53 -2.86
C THR A 70 -4.98 6.63 -3.18
N TYR A 71 -4.85 7.80 -2.55
CA TYR A 71 -5.79 8.91 -2.65
C TYR A 71 -5.09 10.28 -2.57
N MET A 72 -5.79 11.33 -3.00
CA MET A 72 -5.36 12.75 -3.00
C MET A 72 -6.52 13.63 -2.53
#